data_AF-A0A0F8YD60-F1
#
_entry.id   AF-A0A0F8YD60-F1
#
_cell.length_a   1.000
_cell.length_b   1.000
_cell.length_c   1.000
_cell.angle_alpha   90.00
_cell.angle_beta   90.00
_cell.angle_gamma   90.00
#
_symmetry.space_group_name_H-M   'P 1'
#
loop_
_entity.id
_entity.type
_entity.pdbx_description
1 polymer ?
#
loop_
_entity_poly.entity_id
_entity_poly.type
_entity_poly.pdbx_seq_one_letter_code
_entity_poly.pdbx_strand_id
1 'polypeptide(L)'
;MVSGELFGIDVHEPAEALPTLSPVIPCAVQPLNSEGYADYLWAGVEGKQQVERKTWYEILGGLDSIEDQLRRQLQAHPSVRLILIVEGVAVPSPTGTTVFKETTKGKRRLFYAGKSYFLGP
;
A
#
# COMPACT_ATOMS: atom_id res chain seq x y z
N MET A 1 20.77 18.57 -1.53
CA MET A 1 21.00 17.40 -2.41
C MET A 1 22.49 17.17 -2.49
N VAL A 2 22.98 16.10 -1.87
CA VAL A 2 24.41 15.72 -1.85
C VAL A 2 24.44 14.28 -2.39
N SER A 3 25.21 14.08 -3.46
CA SER A 3 25.31 12.89 -4.33
C SER A 3 24.39 12.89 -5.57
N GLY A 4 24.99 12.64 -6.73
CA GLY A 4 24.33 12.61 -8.05
C GLY A 4 23.53 11.33 -8.32
N GLU A 5 23.00 10.68 -7.28
CA GLU A 5 22.06 9.57 -7.45
C GLU A 5 20.67 10.14 -7.77
N LEU A 6 20.08 9.68 -8.89
CA LEU A 6 18.72 10.04 -9.28
C LEU A 6 17.70 9.33 -8.39
N PHE A 7 16.52 9.91 -8.25
CA PHE A 7 15.38 9.22 -7.67
C PHE A 7 14.95 8.09 -8.62
N GLY A 8 15.11 6.84 -8.18
CA GLY A 8 14.75 5.65 -8.91
C GLY A 8 13.25 5.37 -8.82
N ILE A 9 12.66 5.02 -9.96
CA ILE A 9 11.27 4.56 -10.11
C ILE A 9 11.34 3.16 -10.71
N ASP A 10 10.66 2.18 -10.11
CA ASP A 10 10.65 0.82 -10.65
C ASP A 10 9.97 0.75 -12.03
N VAL A 11 10.43 -0.16 -12.89
CA VAL A 11 9.87 -0.39 -14.23
C VAL A 11 8.41 -0.84 -14.23
N HIS A 12 7.92 -1.40 -13.12
CA HIS A 12 6.54 -1.86 -12.97
C HIS A 12 5.59 -0.77 -12.45
N GLU A 13 6.10 0.40 -12.09
CA GLU A 13 5.27 1.53 -11.69
C GLU A 13 4.51 2.15 -12.88
N PRO A 14 3.40 2.87 -12.61
CA PRO A 14 2.64 3.55 -13.64
C PRO A 14 3.52 4.51 -14.46
N ALA A 15 3.31 4.55 -15.78
CA ALA A 15 4.09 5.40 -16.69
C ALA A 15 3.95 6.90 -16.36
N GLU A 16 2.90 7.28 -15.63
CA GLU A 16 2.63 8.61 -15.14
C GLU A 16 3.54 9.02 -13.97
N ALA A 17 4.21 8.09 -13.29
CA ALA A 17 5.06 8.40 -12.13
C ALA A 17 6.24 9.32 -12.50
N LEU A 18 6.95 9.00 -13.60
CA LEU A 18 8.08 9.80 -14.09
C LEU A 18 7.68 11.24 -14.48
N PRO A 19 6.67 11.49 -15.34
CA PRO A 19 6.26 12.85 -15.68
C PRO A 19 5.64 13.61 -14.49
N THR A 20 5.11 12.92 -13.49
CA THR A 20 4.59 13.55 -12.26
C THR A 20 5.71 14.00 -11.33
N LEU A 21 6.78 13.20 -11.18
CA LEU A 21 7.87 13.46 -10.23
C LEU A 21 9.01 14.31 -10.82
N SER A 22 9.31 14.15 -12.11
CA SER A 22 10.43 14.83 -12.78
C SER A 22 10.43 16.37 -12.71
N PRO A 23 9.28 17.08 -12.61
CA PRO A 23 9.28 18.53 -12.40
C PRO A 23 9.82 18.96 -11.03
N VAL A 24 9.84 18.05 -10.04
CA VAL A 24 10.18 18.35 -8.65
C VAL A 24 11.55 17.77 -8.28
N ILE A 25 11.90 16.60 -8.80
CA ILE A 25 13.15 15.89 -8.48
C ILE A 25 13.70 15.18 -9.73
N PRO A 26 15.03 15.22 -9.97
CA PRO A 26 15.65 14.40 -11.00
C PRO A 26 15.40 12.91 -10.74
N CYS A 27 14.71 12.25 -11.65
CA CYS A 27 14.31 10.85 -11.52
C CYS A 27 14.54 10.05 -12.81
N ALA A 28 14.64 8.73 -12.66
CA ALA A 28 14.79 7.81 -13.78
C ALA A 28 14.09 6.47 -13.48
N VAL A 29 13.60 5.83 -14.53
CA VAL A 29 13.04 4.47 -14.46
C VAL A 29 14.18 3.46 -14.42
N GLN A 30 14.12 2.50 -13.50
CA GLN A 30 15.16 1.52 -13.18
C GLN A 30 14.51 0.18 -12.79
N PRO A 31 15.16 -0.99 -13.03
CA PRO A 31 14.60 -2.30 -12.67
C PRO A 31 14.80 -2.64 -11.17
N LEU A 32 14.34 -1.77 -10.27
CA LEU A 32 14.59 -1.81 -8.82
C LEU A 32 14.17 -3.13 -8.16
N ASN A 33 13.00 -3.63 -8.49
CA ASN A 33 12.43 -4.87 -7.94
C ASN A 33 13.33 -6.09 -8.23
N SER A 34 13.98 -6.11 -9.41
CA SER A 34 14.90 -7.19 -9.79
C SER A 34 16.17 -7.21 -8.92
N GLU A 35 16.51 -6.07 -8.31
CA GLU A 35 17.61 -5.90 -7.38
C GLU A 35 17.16 -6.01 -5.91
N GLY A 36 15.90 -6.35 -5.67
CA GLY A 36 15.33 -6.51 -4.32
C GLY A 36 14.95 -5.21 -3.62
N TYR A 37 15.00 -4.07 -4.31
CA TYR A 37 14.48 -2.79 -3.82
C TYR A 37 12.96 -2.69 -4.01
N ALA A 38 12.35 -1.72 -3.34
CA ALA A 38 10.94 -1.36 -3.52
C ALA A 38 10.72 -0.46 -4.75
N ASP A 39 9.47 -0.02 -4.92
CA ASP A 39 8.98 0.72 -6.10
C ASP A 39 9.66 2.07 -6.33
N TYR A 40 10.12 2.72 -5.26
CA TYR A 40 10.89 3.96 -5.34
C TYR A 40 12.14 3.87 -4.47
N LEU A 41 13.24 4.48 -4.93
CA LEU A 41 14.53 4.48 -4.23
C LEU A 41 15.25 5.81 -4.37
N TRP A 42 15.76 6.37 -3.27
CA TRP A 42 16.62 7.56 -3.34
C TRP A 42 17.62 7.62 -2.20
N ALA A 43 18.69 8.40 -2.38
CA ALA A 43 19.60 8.75 -1.30
C ALA A 43 19.23 10.11 -0.69
N GLY A 44 19.24 10.16 0.64
CA GLY A 44 19.09 11.39 1.41
C GLY A 44 20.24 11.59 2.39
N VAL A 45 20.19 12.69 3.13
CA VAL A 45 21.17 12.98 4.20
C VAL A 45 21.17 11.93 5.31
N GLU A 46 20.05 11.22 5.49
CA GLU A 46 19.88 10.13 6.45
C GLU A 46 20.23 8.74 5.87
N GLY A 47 20.77 8.69 4.65
CA GLY A 47 21.04 7.44 3.93
C GLY A 47 19.99 7.11 2.86
N LYS A 48 20.06 5.89 2.33
CA LYS A 48 19.13 5.41 1.30
C LYS A 48 17.76 5.11 1.88
N GLN A 49 16.73 5.45 1.12
CA GLN A 49 15.33 5.33 1.47
C GLN A 49 14.62 4.64 0.31
N GLN A 50 13.69 3.73 0.63
CA GLN A 50 12.87 3.07 -0.37
C GLN A 50 11.40 3.10 0.06
N VAL A 51 10.51 3.12 -0.94
CA VAL A 51 9.06 3.12 -0.73
C VAL A 51 8.43 2.01 -1.53
N GLU A 52 7.63 1.19 -0.85
CA GLU A 52 6.64 0.31 -1.46
C GLU A 52 5.31 1.04 -1.54
N ARG A 53 4.67 1.03 -2.72
CA ARG A 53 3.36 1.63 -2.96
C ARG A 53 2.32 0.52 -3.10
N LYS A 54 1.25 0.60 -2.31
CA LYS A 54 0.09 -0.30 -2.42
C LYS A 54 -1.21 0.48 -2.37
N THR A 55 -2.18 0.09 -3.19
CA THR A 55 -3.55 0.56 -3.09
C THR A 55 -4.30 -0.22 -2.01
N TRP A 56 -5.38 0.37 -1.48
CA TRP A 56 -6.28 -0.34 -0.55
C TRP A 56 -6.79 -1.68 -1.10
N TYR A 57 -7.07 -1.76 -2.40
CA TYR A 57 -7.58 -2.99 -3.00
C TYR A 57 -6.52 -4.10 -3.06
N GLU A 58 -5.25 -3.76 -3.26
CA GLU A 58 -4.16 -4.73 -3.19
C GLU A 58 -3.98 -5.26 -1.77
N ILE A 59 -4.04 -4.37 -0.77
CA ILE A 59 -3.95 -4.77 0.64
C ILE A 59 -5.08 -5.72 1.03
N LEU A 60 -6.31 -5.40 0.64
CA LEU A 60 -7.47 -6.25 0.92
C LEU A 60 -7.45 -7.56 0.10
N GLY A 61 -6.83 -7.54 -1.08
CA GLY A 61 -6.75 -8.69 -1.98
C GLY A 61 -5.70 -9.72 -1.58
N GLY A 62 -4.70 -9.37 -0.77
CA GLY A 62 -3.60 -10.28 -0.46
C GLY A 62 -2.61 -9.76 0.56
N LEU A 63 -3.07 -9.56 1.80
CA LEU A 63 -2.25 -9.06 2.90
C LEU A 63 -0.97 -9.91 3.13
N ASP A 64 -1.09 -11.23 3.16
CA ASP A 64 0.04 -12.14 3.40
C ASP A 64 1.14 -11.99 2.34
N SER A 65 0.74 -11.86 1.06
CA SER A 65 1.67 -11.65 -0.05
C SER A 65 2.44 -10.34 0.10
N ILE A 66 1.78 -9.29 0.60
CA ILE A 66 2.41 -7.99 0.84
C ILE A 66 3.37 -8.07 2.02
N GLU A 67 3.00 -8.75 3.11
CA GLU A 67 3.90 -8.96 4.23
C GLU A 67 5.17 -9.72 3.83
N ASP A 68 5.02 -10.77 3.02
CA ASP A 68 6.14 -11.54 2.47
C ASP A 68 7.03 -10.69 1.56
N GLN A 69 6.44 -9.80 0.74
CA GLN A 69 7.17 -8.86 -0.09
C GLN A 69 8.00 -7.88 0.75
N LEU A 70 7.37 -7.21 1.72
CA LEU A 70 8.04 -6.24 2.60
C LEU A 70 9.18 -6.91 3.39
N ARG A 71 8.97 -8.15 3.86
CA ARG A 71 10.00 -8.93 4.54
C ARG A 71 11.20 -9.20 3.63
N ARG A 72 10.98 -9.59 2.38
CA ARG A 72 12.06 -9.83 1.40
C ARG A 72 12.87 -8.56 1.12
N GLN A 73 12.21 -7.42 0.97
CA GLN A 73 12.88 -6.13 0.72
C GLN A 73 13.75 -5.70 1.92
N LEU A 74 13.25 -5.87 3.16
CA LEU A 74 14.03 -5.63 4.37
C LEU A 74 15.24 -6.57 4.49
N GLN A 75 15.08 -7.84 4.11
CA GLN A 75 16.16 -8.82 4.14
C GLN A 75 17.22 -8.57 3.06
N ALA A 76 16.80 -8.13 1.87
CA ALA A 76 17.71 -7.80 0.78
C ALA A 76 18.56 -6.56 1.10
N HIS A 77 17.93 -5.53 1.70
CA HIS A 77 18.56 -4.24 1.96
C HIS A 77 18.34 -3.76 3.41
N PRO A 78 18.94 -4.41 4.42
CA PRO A 78 18.65 -4.15 5.83
C PRO A 78 19.08 -2.76 6.33
N SER A 79 19.97 -2.08 5.59
CA SER A 79 20.43 -0.73 5.90
C SER A 79 19.60 0.37 5.23
N VAL A 80 18.64 0.01 4.36
CA VAL A 80 17.81 0.96 3.63
C VAL A 80 16.47 1.10 4.35
N ARG A 81 16.07 2.33 4.65
CA ARG A 81 14.78 2.59 5.31
C ARG A 81 13.64 2.25 4.35
N LEU A 82 12.82 1.26 4.70
CA LEU A 82 11.61 0.88 3.97
C LEU A 82 10.38 1.62 4.52
N ILE A 83 9.57 2.17 3.62
CA ILE A 83 8.32 2.88 3.91
C ILE A 83 7.21 2.23 3.08
N LEU A 84 6.07 1.94 3.68
CA LEU A 84 4.86 1.54 2.94
C LEU A 84 3.95 2.76 2.78
N ILE A 85 3.65 3.14 1.54
CA ILE A 85 2.62 4.12 1.22
C ILE A 85 1.35 3.38 0.79
N VAL A 86 0.26 3.64 1.53
CA VAL A 86 -1.06 3.14 1.17
C VAL A 86 -1.83 4.23 0.44
N GLU A 87 -2.23 3.94 -0.79
CA GLU A 87 -2.96 4.85 -1.66
C GLU A 87 -4.44 4.47 -1.78
N GLY A 88 -5.27 5.50 -1.98
CA GLY A 88 -6.70 5.38 -2.21
C GLY A 88 -7.52 5.77 -0.99
N VAL A 89 -8.82 5.91 -1.20
CA VAL A 89 -9.76 6.30 -0.15
C VAL A 89 -10.53 5.06 0.31
N ALA A 90 -10.27 4.63 1.55
CA ALA A 90 -11.15 3.71 2.24
C ALA A 90 -12.33 4.51 2.83
N VAL A 91 -13.44 4.58 2.09
CA VAL A 91 -14.66 5.19 2.61
C VAL A 91 -15.48 4.11 3.33
N PRO A 92 -15.78 4.26 4.62
CA PRO A 92 -16.69 3.34 5.29
C PRO A 92 -18.05 3.40 4.59
N SER A 93 -18.49 2.27 4.08
CA SER A 93 -19.79 2.14 3.45
C SER A 93 -20.59 1.06 4.16
N PRO A 94 -21.87 1.32 4.51
CA PRO A 94 -22.74 0.26 4.97
C PRO A 94 -23.03 -0.75 3.83
N THR A 95 -22.82 -0.37 2.57
CA THR A 95 -23.00 -1.23 1.40
C THR A 95 -22.17 -2.51 1.50
N GLY A 96 -22.79 -3.65 1.22
CA GLY A 96 -22.23 -4.98 1.43
C GLY A 96 -22.41 -5.55 2.84
N THR A 97 -22.99 -4.81 3.78
CA THR A 97 -23.14 -5.25 5.19
C THR A 97 -24.59 -5.63 5.55
N THR A 98 -24.74 -6.53 6.53
CA THR A 98 -26.01 -6.80 7.20
C THR A 98 -25.87 -6.52 8.68
N VAL A 99 -26.72 -5.64 9.20
CA VAL A 99 -26.73 -5.29 10.62
C VAL A 99 -27.51 -6.34 11.41
N PHE A 100 -26.91 -6.95 12.42
CA PHE A 100 -27.61 -7.83 13.36
C PHE A 100 -27.96 -7.07 14.63
N LYS A 101 -29.18 -7.23 15.12
CA LYS A 101 -29.64 -6.64 16.38
C LYS A 101 -29.78 -7.71 17.44
N GLU A 102 -29.26 -7.44 18.63
CA GLU A 102 -29.43 -8.30 19.80
C GLU A 102 -30.84 -8.13 20.38
N THR A 103 -31.52 -9.24 20.72
CA THR A 103 -32.75 -9.17 21.50
C THR A 103 -32.43 -8.85 22.95
N THR A 104 -33.08 -7.82 23.50
CA THR A 104 -33.06 -7.54 24.94
C THR A 104 -34.14 -8.30 25.71
N LYS A 105 -35.00 -9.04 24.99
CA LYS A 105 -36.08 -9.86 25.58
C LYS A 105 -35.62 -11.31 25.75
N GLY A 106 -35.45 -11.73 27.00
CA GLY A 106 -35.15 -13.10 27.42
C GLY A 106 -33.75 -13.29 28.01
N LYS A 107 -33.50 -14.45 28.63
CA LYS A 107 -32.18 -14.79 29.23
C LYS A 107 -31.11 -15.17 28.19
N ARG A 108 -31.50 -15.41 26.94
CA ARG A 108 -30.59 -15.85 25.86
C ARG A 108 -30.29 -14.69 24.91
N ARG A 109 -29.01 -14.48 24.61
CA ARG A 109 -28.54 -13.51 23.63
C ARG A 109 -28.77 -14.06 22.22
N LEU A 110 -29.90 -13.69 21.62
CA LEU A 110 -30.21 -14.04 20.23
C LEU A 110 -30.03 -12.81 19.36
N PHE A 111 -29.41 -12.99 18.19
CA PHE A 111 -29.21 -11.96 17.20
C PHE A 111 -30.12 -12.23 16.01
N TYR A 112 -30.79 -11.20 15.50
CA TYR A 112 -31.62 -11.28 14.30
C TYR A 112 -31.09 -10.33 13.23
N ALA A 113 -31.14 -10.79 11.97
CA ALA A 113 -30.80 -9.96 10.83
C ALA A 113 -31.75 -8.76 10.76
N GLY A 114 -31.18 -7.56 10.75
CA GLY A 114 -31.87 -6.28 10.61
C GLY A 114 -31.78 -5.79 9.17
N LYS A 115 -31.29 -4.55 8.99
CA LYS A 115 -31.16 -3.95 7.67
C LYS A 115 -29.93 -4.51 6.95
N SER A 116 -30.15 -5.00 5.73
CA SER A 116 -29.08 -5.33 4.78
C SER A 116 -28.91 -4.19 3.78
N TYR A 117 -27.66 -3.89 3.46
CA TYR A 117 -27.28 -2.90 2.45
C TYR A 117 -26.55 -3.68 1.35
N PHE A 118 -27.21 -3.89 0.22
CA PHE A 118 -26.64 -4.67 -0.88
C PHE A 118 -25.64 -3.84 -1.67
N LEU A 119 -24.58 -4.47 -2.18
CA LEU A 119 -23.79 -3.89 -3.27
C LEU A 119 -24.75 -3.64 -4.43
N GLY A 120 -24.71 -2.43 -5.00
CA GLY A 120 -25.47 -2.12 -6.21
C GLY A 120 -25.08 -3.07 -7.36
N PRO A 121 -25.86 -3.10 -8.45
CA PRO A 121 -25.46 -3.80 -9.66
C PRO A 121 -24.11 -3.32 -10.19
#